data_AF-A0A3M5DQP9-F1
#
_entry.id   AF-A0A3M5DQP9-F1
#
_cell.length_a   1.000
_cell.length_b   1.000
_cell.length_c   1.000
_cell.angle_alpha   90.00
_cell.angle_beta   90.00
_cell.angle_gamma   90.00
#
_symmetry.space_group_name_H-M   'P 1'
#
loop_
_entity.id
_entity.type
_entity.pdbx_description
1 polymer ?
#
loop_
_entity_poly.entity_id
_entity_poly.type
_entity_poly.pdbx_seq_one_letter_code
_entity_poly.pdbx_strand_id
1 'polypeptide(L)'
;FPAEVSGGPAALKAFSGPFPDIRFCPTGGVSLNNLADYLAVPNVMCVGGTWMLPKAVVDRGDWAQVERLSREALERFAEHRRH
;
A
#
# COMPACT_ATOMS: atom_id res chain seq x y z
N PHE A 1 6.96 -10.74 2.32
CA PHE A 1 7.68 -9.46 2.51
C PHE A 1 9.10 -9.64 2.00
N PRO A 2 9.70 -8.65 1.30
CA PRO A 2 9.09 -7.39 0.85
C PRO A 2 8.29 -7.54 -0.44
N ALA A 3 7.15 -6.86 -0.55
CA ALA A 3 6.10 -7.14 -1.54
C ALA A 3 6.58 -7.04 -3.00
N GLU A 4 7.21 -5.93 -3.39
CA GLU A 4 7.69 -5.73 -4.76
C GLU A 4 8.70 -6.82 -5.19
N VAL A 5 9.71 -7.08 -4.35
CA VAL A 5 10.74 -8.09 -4.63
C VAL A 5 10.15 -9.51 -4.63
N SER A 6 9.06 -9.72 -3.91
CA SER A 6 8.33 -11.01 -3.85
C SER A 6 7.35 -11.20 -5.02
N GLY A 7 7.40 -10.35 -6.05
CA GLY A 7 6.56 -10.46 -7.26
C GLY A 7 5.30 -9.58 -7.25
N GLY A 8 5.13 -8.74 -6.23
CA GLY A 8 4.14 -7.66 -6.20
C GLY A 8 2.68 -8.11 -6.42
N PRO A 9 1.84 -7.27 -7.05
CA PRO A 9 0.44 -7.59 -7.30
C PRO A 9 0.23 -8.86 -8.12
N ALA A 10 1.14 -9.19 -9.05
CA ALA A 10 1.04 -10.39 -9.88
C ALA A 10 1.16 -11.67 -9.04
N ALA A 11 2.11 -11.71 -8.10
CA ALA A 11 2.24 -12.84 -7.17
C ALA A 11 0.99 -12.98 -6.29
N LEU A 12 0.45 -11.86 -5.77
CA LEU A 12 -0.76 -11.89 -4.94
C LEU A 12 -1.98 -12.42 -5.70
N LYS A 13 -2.16 -12.03 -6.97
CA LYS A 13 -3.20 -12.59 -7.86
C LYS A 13 -3.02 -14.09 -8.08
N ALA A 14 -1.79 -14.55 -8.26
CA ALA A 14 -1.50 -15.98 -8.40
C ALA A 14 -1.84 -16.76 -7.12
N PHE A 15 -1.67 -16.15 -5.94
CA PHE A 15 -2.02 -16.74 -4.66
C PHE A 15 -3.53 -16.76 -4.37
N SER A 16 -4.34 -15.90 -5.01
CA SER A 16 -5.80 -15.89 -4.84
C SER A 16 -6.48 -17.19 -5.25
N GLY A 17 -5.88 -17.97 -6.16
CA GLY A 17 -6.39 -19.29 -6.56
C GLY A 17 -6.22 -20.37 -5.48
N PRO A 18 -4.98 -20.71 -5.07
CA PRO A 18 -4.72 -21.74 -4.06
C PRO A 18 -5.11 -21.32 -2.63
N PHE A 19 -5.20 -20.02 -2.34
CA PHE A 19 -5.48 -19.50 -1.00
C PHE A 19 -6.65 -18.50 -1.00
N PRO A 20 -7.89 -18.94 -1.32
CA PRO A 20 -9.02 -18.04 -1.50
C PRO A 20 -9.45 -17.32 -0.22
N ASP A 21 -9.25 -17.96 0.94
CA ASP A 21 -9.67 -17.42 2.25
C ASP A 21 -8.60 -16.56 2.93
N ILE A 22 -7.38 -16.50 2.37
CA ILE A 22 -6.27 -15.74 2.94
C ILE A 22 -6.32 -14.30 2.46
N ARG A 23 -6.21 -13.36 3.40
CA ARG A 23 -6.06 -11.93 3.10
C ARG A 23 -4.64 -11.43 3.35
N PHE A 24 -4.18 -10.52 2.50
CA PHE A 24 -2.83 -10.00 2.49
C PHE A 24 -2.76 -8.52 2.87
N CYS A 25 -1.67 -8.15 3.53
CA CYS A 25 -1.26 -6.76 3.73
C CYS A 25 0.17 -6.56 3.19
N PRO A 26 0.34 -6.38 1.86
CA PRO A 26 1.65 -6.20 1.24
C PRO A 26 2.38 -4.99 1.81
N THR A 27 3.66 -5.19 2.15
CA THR A 27 4.56 -4.18 2.69
C THR A 27 5.93 -4.29 2.03
N GLY A 28 6.57 -3.14 1.79
CA GLY A 28 7.90 -3.04 1.17
C GLY A 28 7.81 -2.82 -0.33
N GLY A 29 8.17 -1.60 -0.77
CA GLY A 29 8.10 -1.16 -2.16
C GLY A 29 6.72 -0.59 -2.59
N VAL A 30 5.76 -0.46 -1.67
CA VAL A 30 4.49 0.20 -1.92
C VAL A 30 4.65 1.73 -1.87
N SER A 31 3.96 2.44 -2.77
CA SER A 31 3.94 3.89 -2.93
C SER A 31 2.61 4.35 -3.54
N LEU A 32 2.40 5.66 -3.68
CA LEU A 32 1.21 6.20 -4.36
C LEU A 32 1.09 5.76 -5.84
N ASN A 33 2.22 5.43 -6.48
CA ASN A 33 2.26 5.08 -7.90
C ASN A 33 1.72 3.66 -8.18
N ASN A 34 1.90 2.72 -7.25
CA ASN A 34 1.48 1.32 -7.39
C ASN A 34 0.37 0.92 -6.40
N LEU A 35 -0.13 1.88 -5.59
CA LEU A 35 -1.18 1.63 -4.60
C LEU A 35 -2.43 0.98 -5.23
N ALA A 36 -2.91 1.53 -6.35
CA ALA A 36 -4.10 1.02 -7.03
C ALA A 36 -3.94 -0.42 -7.50
N ASP A 37 -2.75 -0.80 -7.98
CA ASP A 37 -2.48 -2.16 -8.46
C ASP A 37 -2.60 -3.20 -7.35
N TYR A 38 -2.13 -2.85 -6.14
CA TYR A 38 -2.28 -3.70 -4.96
C TYR A 38 -3.73 -3.78 -4.49
N LEU A 39 -4.45 -2.66 -4.44
CA LEU A 39 -5.83 -2.61 -3.98
C LEU A 39 -6.82 -3.26 -4.97
N ALA A 40 -6.43 -3.42 -6.24
CA ALA A 40 -7.21 -4.14 -7.25
C ALA A 40 -7.21 -5.66 -7.02
N VAL A 41 -6.34 -6.19 -6.15
CA VAL A 41 -6.27 -7.62 -5.85
C VAL A 41 -7.33 -7.96 -4.79
N PRO A 42 -8.31 -8.85 -5.06
CA PRO A 42 -9.49 -9.04 -4.18
C PRO A 42 -9.16 -9.45 -2.75
N ASN A 43 -8.08 -10.20 -2.56
CA ASN A 43 -7.62 -10.67 -1.26
C ASN A 43 -6.58 -9.74 -0.60
N VAL A 44 -6.41 -8.50 -1.06
CA VAL A 44 -5.63 -7.47 -0.36
C VAL A 44 -6.53 -6.63 0.52
N MET A 45 -6.29 -6.64 1.84
CA MET A 45 -7.12 -5.92 2.81
C MET A 45 -6.59 -4.52 3.15
N CYS A 46 -5.27 -4.37 3.12
CA CYS A 46 -4.55 -3.13 3.40
C CYS A 46 -3.20 -3.14 2.68
N VAL A 47 -2.51 -2.01 2.65
CA VAL A 47 -1.11 -1.96 2.25
C VAL A 47 -0.29 -1.26 3.33
N GLY A 48 0.99 -1.59 3.43
CA GLY A 48 1.92 -0.96 4.36
C GLY A 48 3.10 -0.33 3.64
N GLY A 49 3.54 0.83 4.11
CA GLY A 49 4.76 1.46 3.64
C GLY A 49 5.09 2.72 4.42
N THR A 50 6.25 3.30 4.12
CA THR A 50 6.80 4.47 4.82
C THR A 50 6.78 5.74 3.97
N TRP A 51 6.13 5.73 2.80
CA TRP A 51 6.15 6.89 1.90
C TRP A 51 5.47 8.12 2.51
N MET A 52 4.51 7.92 3.41
CA MET A 52 3.86 8.99 4.19
C MET A 52 4.63 9.37 5.47
N LEU A 53 5.69 8.64 5.81
CA LEU A 53 6.59 8.91 6.93
C LEU A 53 8.06 9.03 6.47
N PRO A 54 8.42 9.95 5.55
CA PRO A 54 9.81 10.07 5.13
C PRO A 54 10.70 10.40 6.33
N LYS A 55 11.81 9.67 6.48
CA LYS A 55 12.70 9.82 7.65
C LYS A 55 13.10 11.28 7.91
N ALA A 56 13.48 12.03 6.88
CA ALA A 56 13.86 13.43 7.01
C ALA A 56 12.71 14.36 7.45
N VAL A 57 11.44 13.97 7.25
CA VAL A 57 10.25 14.72 7.72
C VAL A 57 10.02 14.44 9.19
N VAL A 58 10.12 13.17 9.59
CA VAL A 58 9.96 12.74 10.98
C VAL A 58 11.10 13.29 11.85
N ASP A 59 12.35 13.18 11.39
CA ASP A 59 13.55 13.63 12.13
C ASP A 59 13.52 15.15 12.43
N ARG A 60 12.88 15.95 11.58
CA ARG A 60 12.71 17.40 11.78
C ARG A 60 11.41 17.80 12.48
N GLY A 61 10.57 16.83 12.86
CA GLY A 61 9.28 17.08 13.52
C GLY A 61 8.24 17.79 12.65
N ASP A 62 8.30 17.64 11.33
CA ASP A 62 7.38 18.29 10.39
C ASP A 62 6.08 17.49 10.26
N TRP A 63 5.26 17.57 11.30
CA TRP A 63 4.00 16.83 11.40
C TRP A 63 2.95 17.30 10.40
N ALA A 64 2.99 18.56 9.98
CA ALA A 64 2.11 19.09 8.94
C ALA A 64 2.35 18.36 7.60
N GLN A 65 3.61 18.10 7.25
CA GLN A 65 3.92 17.33 6.05
C GLN A 65 3.52 15.85 6.19
N VAL A 66 3.69 15.23 7.37
CA VAL A 66 3.21 13.86 7.63
C VAL A 66 1.70 13.78 7.46
N GLU A 67 0.95 14.74 8.00
CA GLU A 67 -0.49 14.83 7.84
C GLU A 67 -0.88 14.94 6.37
N ARG A 68 -0.25 15.85 5.62
CA ARG A 68 -0.51 16.05 4.18
C ARG A 68 -0.28 14.75 3.39
N LEU A 69 0.85 14.08 3.60
CA LEU A 69 1.17 12.83 2.91
C LEU A 69 0.24 11.68 3.29
N SER A 70 -0.17 11.62 4.56
CA SER A 70 -1.12 10.62 5.05
C SER A 70 -2.51 10.85 4.45
N ARG A 71 -2.94 12.12 4.35
CA ARG A 71 -4.18 12.51 3.69
C ARG A 71 -4.18 12.13 2.21
N GLU A 72 -3.10 12.44 1.50
CA GLU A 72 -2.92 12.07 0.09
C GLU A 72 -3.01 10.54 -0.11
N ALA A 73 -2.39 9.76 0.79
CA ALA A 73 -2.52 8.30 0.75
C ALA A 73 -3.97 7.82 0.96
N LEU A 74 -4.72 8.44 1.88
CA LEU A 74 -6.12 8.11 2.13
C LEU A 74 -7.03 8.51 0.96
N GLU A 75 -6.79 9.66 0.33
CA GLU A 75 -7.53 10.11 -0.84
C GLU A 75 -7.40 9.11 -1.99
N ARG A 76 -6.16 8.70 -2.30
CA ARG A 76 -5.89 7.68 -3.33
C ARG A 76 -6.49 6.32 -2.98
N PHE A 77 -6.49 5.94 -1.71
CA PHE A 77 -7.17 4.72 -1.26
C PHE A 77 -8.70 4.81 -1.42
N ALA A 78 -9.29 5.96 -1.12
CA ALA A 78 -10.74 6.19 -1.22
C ALA A 78 -11.24 6.31 -2.66
N GLU A 79 -10.42 6.82 -3.59
CA GLU A 79 -10.70 6.78 -5.03
C GLU A 79 -10.87 5.34 -5.52
N HIS A 80 -10.00 4.43 -5.07
CA HIS A 80 -10.03 3.03 -5.51
C HIS A 80 -11.25 2.26 -5.00
N ARG A 81 -11.70 2.50 -3.77
CA ARG A 81 -12.86 1.79 -3.17
C ARG A 81 -14.23 2.25 -3.65
N ARG A 82 -14.30 3.32 -4.44
CA ARG A 82 -15.56 3.86 -4.98
C ARG A 82 -16.00 3.17 -6.28
N HIS A 83 -15.18 2.26 -6.80
CA HIS A 83 -15.45 1.39 -7.94
C HIS A 83 -15.59 -0.05 -7.48
#